data_AF-A0A954DJF6-F1
#
_entry.id   AF-A0A954DJF6-F1
#
_cell.length_a   1.000
_cell.length_b   1.000
_cell.length_c   1.000
_cell.angle_alpha   90.00
_cell.angle_beta   90.00
_cell.angle_gamma   90.00
#
_symmetry.space_group_name_H-M   'P 1'
#
loop_
_entity.id
_entity.type
_entity.pdbx_description
1 polymer ?
#
loop_
_entity_poly.entity_id
_entity_poly.type
_entity_poly.pdbx_seq_one_letter_code
_entity_poly.pdbx_strand_id
1 'polypeptide(L)'
;MAKRKKKLVEPDPEIGMEDTGGAQDDVGGEPIPQDTLVCALSGEFKPDKPEERTLQSVIEQLHREYRVELVDMERDVKVRCFNSAGKKKTINVAIAVYEHGEPHEIEKIIRVVLVAKANTKVSDAAIGQLDLVLSNLNDEREEVYGVWTNGKDMAFRMRTYDPANGFPVSTEMTDFPAPDETLADLDDADRRPLRVAAGASLLRVFNHCHDYLSTQGLRDEKAFWQLLYLIFAKILDEQQSKRLFFVGATERNTPEGQTRIAKRIHSIFELVKDAFKDVFDGYERLEMNERALA
;
A
#
# COMPACT_ATOMS: atom_id res chain seq x y z
N MET A 1 55.92 27.72 66.47
CA MET A 1 55.19 28.98 66.72
C MET A 1 55.61 30.03 65.69
N ALA A 2 54.65 30.84 65.23
CA ALA A 2 54.79 32.11 64.49
C ALA A 2 55.46 32.04 63.09
N LYS A 3 54.66 32.04 62.01
CA LYS A 3 54.06 33.20 61.28
C LYS A 3 54.96 33.73 60.16
N ARG A 4 54.57 33.47 58.91
CA ARG A 4 54.72 34.44 57.81
C ARG A 4 53.50 34.37 56.90
N LYS A 5 52.74 35.48 56.86
CA LYS A 5 51.66 35.74 55.92
C LYS A 5 52.22 36.49 54.71
N LYS A 6 51.81 36.00 53.53
CA LYS A 6 51.32 36.72 52.33
C LYS A 6 52.07 37.94 51.78
N LYS A 7 52.47 37.83 50.50
CA LYS A 7 51.77 38.47 49.35
C LYS A 7 52.22 37.73 48.07
N LEU A 8 51.33 36.95 47.44
CA LEU A 8 50.34 37.30 46.40
C LEU A 8 50.96 37.51 45.02
N VAL A 9 50.75 36.54 44.14
CA VAL A 9 50.36 36.77 42.75
C VAL A 9 49.08 35.95 42.55
N GLU A 10 48.04 36.62 42.07
CA GLU A 10 46.68 36.09 41.86
C GLU A 10 46.54 35.34 40.51
N PRO A 11 45.41 34.60 40.33
CA PRO A 11 45.27 33.41 39.48
C PRO A 11 44.69 33.77 38.08
N ASP A 12 44.37 32.89 37.14
CA ASP A 12 43.55 31.65 37.11
C ASP A 12 43.45 31.23 35.61
N PRO A 13 42.64 30.25 35.16
CA PRO A 13 42.55 28.82 35.51
C PRO A 13 42.62 27.94 34.24
N GLU A 14 42.65 26.61 34.38
CA GLU A 14 41.70 25.77 33.64
C GLU A 14 41.62 24.38 34.30
N ILE A 15 40.43 24.09 34.79
CA ILE A 15 40.02 22.88 35.50
C ILE A 15 39.27 22.02 34.48
N GLY A 16 39.66 20.74 34.34
CA GLY A 16 38.85 19.71 33.71
C GLY A 16 38.59 18.60 34.73
N MET A 17 37.43 18.64 35.38
CA MET A 17 36.89 17.59 36.24
C MET A 17 36.00 16.63 35.43
N GLU A 18 36.15 15.35 35.79
CA GLU A 18 35.26 14.19 35.72
C GLU A 18 33.90 14.32 34.98
N ASP A 19 33.64 13.35 34.10
CA ASP A 19 32.29 12.80 33.96
C ASP A 19 32.34 11.26 33.83
N THR A 20 31.56 10.60 34.69
CA THR A 20 31.39 9.16 34.81
C THR A 20 30.40 8.67 33.75
N GLY A 21 30.93 8.16 32.63
CA GLY A 21 30.12 7.50 31.60
C GLY A 21 29.75 6.08 32.02
N GLY A 22 28.49 5.89 32.41
CA GLY A 22 27.90 4.58 32.66
C GLY A 22 27.90 3.69 31.41
N ALA A 23 28.16 2.40 31.63
CA ALA A 23 28.00 1.35 30.64
C ALA A 23 26.54 1.31 30.18
N GLN A 24 26.30 1.52 28.89
CA GLN A 24 25.04 1.25 28.25
C GLN A 24 25.18 -0.11 27.57
N ASP A 25 24.41 -1.07 28.06
CA ASP A 25 24.34 -2.43 27.55
C ASP A 25 24.00 -2.42 26.05
N ASP A 26 24.97 -2.85 25.25
CA ASP A 26 24.80 -3.20 23.84
C ASP A 26 23.91 -4.45 23.81
N VAL A 27 22.61 -4.26 23.56
CA VAL A 27 21.66 -5.36 23.38
C VAL A 27 22.05 -6.06 22.09
N GLY A 28 22.87 -7.12 22.23
CA GLY A 28 23.31 -7.97 21.15
C GLY A 28 22.14 -8.56 20.38
N GLY A 29 21.84 -7.97 19.23
CA GLY A 29 21.04 -8.62 18.20
C GLY A 29 21.86 -9.75 17.58
N GLU A 30 21.27 -10.95 17.47
CA GLU A 30 21.91 -12.05 16.76
C GLU A 30 22.30 -11.61 15.34
N PRO A 31 23.53 -11.90 14.89
CA PRO A 31 23.96 -11.54 13.55
C PRO A 31 23.05 -12.21 12.52
N ILE A 32 22.42 -11.41 11.65
CA ILE A 32 21.52 -11.90 10.61
C ILE A 32 22.33 -12.81 9.67
N PRO A 33 21.93 -14.09 9.51
CA PRO A 33 22.59 -14.98 8.56
C PRO A 33 22.57 -14.40 7.14
N GLN A 34 23.64 -14.63 6.39
CA GLN A 34 23.74 -14.17 4.99
C GLN A 34 22.56 -14.71 4.16
N ASP A 35 22.01 -13.86 3.29
CA ASP A 35 20.86 -14.16 2.42
C ASP A 35 19.56 -14.52 3.17
N THR A 36 19.39 -13.99 4.39
CA THR A 36 18.15 -14.10 5.15
C THR A 36 17.63 -12.74 5.60
N LEU A 37 16.33 -12.69 5.89
CA LEU A 37 15.66 -11.57 6.54
C LEU A 37 14.84 -12.07 7.73
N VAL A 38 14.58 -11.20 8.70
CA VAL A 38 13.73 -11.52 9.85
C VAL A 38 12.27 -11.28 9.46
N CYS A 39 11.41 -12.28 9.65
CA CYS A 39 9.97 -12.10 9.43
C CYS A 39 9.34 -11.34 10.60
N ALA A 40 8.59 -10.28 10.30
CA ALA A 40 7.90 -9.46 11.30
C ALA A 40 6.82 -10.23 12.09
N LEU A 41 6.18 -11.25 11.50
CA LEU A 41 5.15 -12.05 12.19
C LEU A 41 5.73 -13.20 13.01
N SER A 42 6.71 -13.94 12.48
CA SER A 42 7.24 -15.13 13.16
C SER A 42 8.51 -14.88 13.98
N GLY A 43 9.20 -13.75 13.76
CA GLY A 43 10.51 -13.48 14.34
C GLY A 43 11.65 -14.36 13.81
N GLU A 44 11.36 -15.28 12.89
CA GLU A 44 12.33 -16.24 12.36
C GLU A 44 13.09 -15.68 11.16
N PHE A 45 14.33 -16.17 10.97
CA PHE A 45 15.07 -15.97 9.73
C PHE A 45 14.42 -16.72 8.57
N LYS A 46 14.08 -16.00 7.51
CA LYS A 46 13.55 -16.54 6.25
C LYS A 46 14.52 -16.27 5.11
N PRO A 47 14.63 -17.20 4.13
CA PRO A 47 15.43 -16.97 2.94
C PRO A 47 15.02 -15.69 2.23
N ASP A 48 16.00 -14.87 1.86
CA ASP A 48 15.77 -13.60 1.19
C ASP A 48 15.37 -13.80 -0.29
N LYS A 49 14.07 -14.03 -0.50
CA LYS A 49 13.45 -14.24 -1.81
C LYS A 49 12.53 -13.09 -2.18
N PRO A 50 12.29 -12.83 -3.49
CA PRO A 50 11.37 -11.78 -3.92
C PRO A 50 9.96 -11.87 -3.30
N GLU A 51 9.44 -13.08 -3.17
CA GLU A 51 8.13 -13.34 -2.55
C GLU A 51 8.14 -13.02 -1.05
N GLU A 52 9.23 -13.36 -0.34
CA GLU A 52 9.36 -13.06 1.08
C GLU A 52 9.52 -11.55 1.31
N ARG A 53 10.31 -10.85 0.49
CA ARG A 53 10.41 -9.38 0.52
C ARG A 53 9.04 -8.71 0.28
N THR A 54 8.27 -9.25 -0.66
CA THR A 54 6.90 -8.77 -0.94
C THR A 54 5.99 -9.02 0.26
N LEU A 55 6.03 -10.23 0.84
CA LEU A 55 5.25 -10.58 2.03
C LEU A 55 5.59 -9.65 3.20
N GLN A 56 6.87 -9.41 3.50
CA GLN A 56 7.28 -8.47 4.56
C GLN A 56 6.83 -7.03 4.27
N SER A 57 6.93 -6.58 3.02
CA SER A 57 6.44 -5.26 2.63
C SER A 57 4.93 -5.12 2.84
N VAL A 58 4.14 -6.18 2.58
CA VAL A 58 2.69 -6.15 2.81
C VAL A 58 2.35 -6.23 4.29
N ILE A 59 3.08 -7.00 5.11
CA ILE A 59 2.91 -6.98 6.58
C ILE A 59 3.12 -5.56 7.12
N GLU A 60 4.22 -4.94 6.74
CA GLU A 60 4.55 -3.57 7.15
C GLU A 60 3.45 -2.59 6.71
N GLN A 61 2.94 -2.75 5.49
CA GLN A 61 1.86 -1.93 4.95
C GLN A 61 0.57 -2.10 5.75
N LEU A 62 0.12 -3.35 5.98
CA LEU A 62 -1.05 -3.67 6.78
C LEU A 62 -0.94 -3.08 8.19
N HIS A 63 0.24 -3.18 8.80
CA HIS A 63 0.45 -2.66 10.15
C HIS A 63 0.49 -1.13 10.22
N ARG A 64 1.32 -0.50 9.39
CA ARG A 64 1.55 0.96 9.49
C ARG A 64 0.49 1.79 8.80
N GLU A 65 -0.09 1.27 7.72
CA GLU A 65 -1.01 2.03 6.88
C GLU A 65 -2.47 1.68 7.17
N TYR A 66 -2.77 0.39 7.32
CA TYR A 66 -4.13 -0.08 7.60
C TYR A 66 -4.37 -0.33 9.09
N ARG A 67 -3.40 -0.01 9.96
CA ARG A 67 -3.51 -0.13 11.42
C ARG A 67 -3.94 -1.52 11.90
N VAL A 68 -3.57 -2.55 11.15
CA VAL A 68 -3.80 -3.94 11.55
C VAL A 68 -2.72 -4.34 12.56
N GLU A 69 -3.09 -4.85 13.71
CA GLU A 69 -2.13 -5.31 14.69
C GLU A 69 -1.43 -6.58 14.20
N LEU A 70 -0.12 -6.70 14.46
CA LEU A 70 0.65 -7.88 14.04
C LEU A 70 0.11 -9.17 14.66
N VAL A 71 -0.47 -9.08 15.86
CA VAL A 71 -1.08 -10.22 16.56
C VAL A 71 -2.35 -10.73 15.90
N ASP A 72 -2.99 -9.92 15.05
CA ASP A 72 -4.18 -10.30 14.29
C ASP A 72 -3.83 -10.84 12.89
N MET A 73 -2.54 -11.00 12.59
CA MET A 73 -2.07 -11.57 11.32
C MET A 73 -1.45 -12.95 11.52
N GLU A 74 -1.69 -13.85 10.58
CA GLU A 74 -1.00 -15.13 10.49
C GLU A 74 -0.50 -15.37 9.07
N ARG A 75 0.71 -15.91 8.94
CA ARG A 75 1.31 -16.24 7.64
C ARG A 75 1.07 -17.71 7.27
N ASP A 76 1.07 -17.98 5.97
CA ASP A 76 1.06 -19.34 5.41
C ASP A 76 -0.16 -20.20 5.84
N VAL A 77 -1.34 -19.56 5.85
CA VAL A 77 -2.61 -20.16 6.28
C VAL A 77 -3.25 -20.98 5.16
N LYS A 78 -3.59 -22.25 5.45
CA LYS A 78 -4.23 -23.15 4.47
C LYS A 78 -5.75 -23.03 4.53
N VAL A 79 -6.33 -22.41 3.51
CA VAL A 79 -7.79 -22.30 3.36
C VAL A 79 -8.32 -23.39 2.43
N ARG A 80 -9.28 -24.18 2.91
CA ARG A 80 -9.97 -25.20 2.11
C ARG A 80 -11.13 -24.54 1.37
N CYS A 81 -11.06 -24.54 0.04
CA CYS A 81 -12.05 -23.94 -0.83
C CYS A 81 -12.76 -25.01 -1.68
N PHE A 82 -13.97 -24.68 -2.11
CA PHE A 82 -14.77 -25.43 -3.05
C PHE A 82 -15.10 -24.53 -4.23
N ASN A 83 -14.82 -25.00 -5.45
CA ASN A 83 -15.26 -24.27 -6.64
C ASN A 83 -16.75 -24.53 -6.92
N SER A 84 -17.31 -23.82 -7.90
CA SER A 84 -18.73 -23.96 -8.29
C SER A 84 -19.12 -25.38 -8.75
N ALA A 85 -18.15 -26.23 -9.08
CA ALA A 85 -18.37 -27.65 -9.41
C ALA A 85 -18.23 -28.59 -8.19
N GLY A 86 -18.10 -28.05 -6.97
CA GLY A 86 -17.92 -28.82 -5.73
C GLY A 86 -16.53 -29.44 -5.57
N LYS A 87 -15.58 -29.14 -6.46
CA LYS A 87 -14.22 -29.67 -6.39
C LYS A 87 -13.44 -28.96 -5.29
N LYS A 88 -12.90 -29.77 -4.37
CA LYS A 88 -12.02 -29.31 -3.29
C LYS A 88 -10.68 -28.82 -3.83
N LYS A 89 -10.25 -27.66 -3.35
CA LYS A 89 -8.91 -27.09 -3.56
C LYS A 89 -8.45 -26.45 -2.27
N THR A 90 -7.25 -26.76 -1.81
CA THR A 90 -6.62 -26.03 -0.69
C THR A 90 -5.72 -24.95 -1.27
N ILE A 91 -5.89 -23.72 -0.82
CA ILE A 91 -5.09 -22.56 -1.20
C ILE A 91 -4.27 -22.14 0.00
N ASN A 92 -2.97 -21.91 -0.20
CA ASN A 92 -2.11 -21.31 0.82
C ASN A 92 -2.22 -19.79 0.71
N VAL A 93 -2.82 -19.16 1.71
CA VAL A 93 -2.91 -17.72 1.83
C VAL A 93 -1.61 -17.23 2.48
N ALA A 94 -0.98 -16.21 1.89
CA ALA A 94 0.30 -15.70 2.36
C ALA A 94 0.16 -15.00 3.72
N ILE A 95 -0.90 -14.19 3.87
CA ILE A 95 -1.27 -13.54 5.14
C ILE A 95 -2.80 -13.63 5.30
N ALA A 96 -3.27 -14.19 6.39
CA ALA A 96 -4.65 -14.04 6.85
C ALA A 96 -4.70 -12.97 7.95
N VAL A 97 -5.70 -12.11 7.90
CA VAL A 97 -5.98 -11.11 8.94
C VAL A 97 -7.29 -11.49 9.60
N TYR A 98 -7.27 -11.63 10.92
CA TYR A 98 -8.42 -11.99 11.73
C TYR A 98 -9.09 -10.75 12.34
N GLU A 99 -10.33 -10.91 12.77
CA GLU A 99 -11.01 -9.92 13.60
C GLU A 99 -10.20 -9.66 14.88
N HIS A 100 -10.10 -8.38 15.26
CA HIS A 100 -9.22 -7.96 16.35
C HIS A 100 -9.57 -8.65 17.67
N GLY A 101 -8.57 -9.28 18.29
CA GLY A 101 -8.73 -9.97 19.57
C GLY A 101 -9.47 -11.31 19.49
N GLU A 102 -9.84 -11.77 18.30
CA GLU A 102 -10.47 -13.09 18.10
C GLU A 102 -9.42 -14.19 17.88
N PRO A 103 -9.78 -15.46 18.16
CA PRO A 103 -8.94 -16.60 17.81
C PRO A 103 -8.61 -16.66 16.31
N HIS A 104 -7.44 -17.18 15.99
CA HIS A 104 -7.00 -17.43 14.60
C HIS A 104 -7.70 -18.66 14.02
N GLU A 105 -9.01 -18.55 13.85
CA GLU A 105 -9.90 -19.53 13.23
C GLU A 105 -10.33 -19.02 11.85
N ILE A 106 -10.53 -19.92 10.88
CA ILE A 106 -10.84 -19.54 9.50
C ILE A 106 -12.11 -18.67 9.44
N GLU A 107 -13.06 -18.94 10.33
CA GLU A 107 -14.34 -18.25 10.49
C GLU A 107 -14.18 -16.77 10.92
N LYS A 108 -13.01 -16.42 11.47
CA LYS A 108 -12.67 -15.08 11.96
C LYS A 108 -11.81 -14.28 11.00
N ILE A 109 -11.43 -14.86 9.85
CA ILE A 109 -10.69 -14.14 8.80
C ILE A 109 -11.57 -13.03 8.22
N ILE A 110 -11.03 -11.81 8.23
CA ILE A 110 -11.67 -10.62 7.63
C ILE A 110 -10.94 -10.14 6.38
N ARG A 111 -9.62 -10.43 6.27
CA ARG A 111 -8.84 -10.10 5.08
C ARG A 111 -7.83 -11.18 4.72
N VAL A 112 -7.50 -11.30 3.43
CA VAL A 112 -6.47 -12.23 2.95
C VAL A 112 -5.52 -11.60 1.94
N VAL A 113 -4.27 -12.03 1.96
CA VAL A 113 -3.24 -11.65 0.98
C VAL A 113 -2.75 -12.88 0.24
N LEU A 114 -2.76 -12.82 -1.09
CA LEU A 114 -2.08 -13.80 -1.95
C LEU A 114 -0.84 -13.17 -2.56
N VAL A 115 0.33 -13.69 -2.21
CA VAL A 115 1.61 -13.30 -2.84
C VAL A 115 1.93 -14.29 -3.95
N ALA A 116 2.00 -13.80 -5.18
CA ALA A 116 2.41 -14.54 -6.36
C ALA A 116 3.91 -14.37 -6.64
N LYS A 117 4.45 -15.23 -7.50
CA LYS A 117 5.81 -15.08 -8.02
C LYS A 117 5.96 -13.73 -8.74
N ALA A 118 7.11 -13.07 -8.59
CA ALA A 118 7.35 -11.71 -9.09
C ALA A 118 7.04 -11.50 -10.59
N ASN A 119 7.27 -12.54 -11.42
CA ASN A 119 7.03 -12.46 -12.87
C ASN A 119 5.63 -12.88 -13.30
N THR A 120 4.71 -13.15 -12.36
CA THR A 120 3.34 -13.53 -12.67
C THR A 120 2.60 -12.34 -13.25
N LYS A 121 2.05 -12.50 -14.47
CA LYS A 121 1.21 -11.48 -15.09
C LYS A 121 -0.16 -11.43 -14.42
N VAL A 122 -0.68 -10.22 -14.25
CA VAL A 122 -2.07 -9.98 -13.83
C VAL A 122 -3.00 -10.62 -14.87
N SER A 123 -3.93 -11.46 -14.40
CA SER A 123 -4.94 -12.12 -15.23
C SER A 123 -6.10 -12.61 -14.38
N ASP A 124 -7.27 -12.81 -14.98
CA ASP A 124 -8.46 -13.35 -14.31
C ASP A 124 -8.18 -14.71 -13.67
N ALA A 125 -7.34 -15.54 -14.28
CA ALA A 125 -6.96 -16.84 -13.72
C ALA A 125 -6.07 -16.72 -12.47
N ALA A 126 -5.20 -15.70 -12.42
CA ALA A 126 -4.34 -15.45 -11.26
C ALA A 126 -5.17 -14.88 -10.10
N ILE A 127 -6.00 -13.87 -10.39
CA ILE A 127 -6.86 -13.21 -9.41
C ILE A 127 -8.01 -14.12 -8.96
N GLY A 128 -8.53 -14.99 -9.81
CA GLY A 128 -9.63 -15.89 -9.47
C GLY A 128 -9.32 -16.87 -8.33
N GLN A 129 -8.05 -17.04 -7.94
CA GLN A 129 -7.71 -17.74 -6.70
C GLN A 129 -8.09 -16.94 -5.46
N LEU A 130 -7.93 -15.62 -5.50
CA LEU A 130 -8.36 -14.71 -4.45
C LEU A 130 -9.89 -14.75 -4.34
N ASP A 131 -10.60 -14.60 -5.47
CA ASP A 131 -12.06 -14.66 -5.51
C ASP A 131 -12.59 -15.97 -4.91
N LEU A 132 -11.94 -17.09 -5.25
CA LEU A 132 -12.29 -18.41 -4.71
C LEU A 132 -12.05 -18.51 -3.19
N VAL A 133 -10.98 -17.92 -2.66
CA VAL A 133 -10.75 -17.87 -1.21
C VAL A 133 -11.84 -17.05 -0.55
N LEU A 134 -12.07 -15.81 -1.02
CA LEU A 134 -13.04 -14.89 -0.42
C LEU A 134 -14.48 -15.46 -0.45
N SER A 135 -14.85 -16.19 -1.49
CA SER A 135 -16.16 -16.84 -1.60
C SER A 135 -16.33 -18.08 -0.72
N ASN A 136 -15.28 -18.53 -0.02
CA ASN A 136 -15.28 -19.69 0.88
C ASN A 136 -14.95 -19.30 2.34
N LEU A 137 -14.84 -17.99 2.63
CA LEU A 137 -14.75 -17.50 4.01
C LEU A 137 -16.14 -17.49 4.67
N ASN A 138 -16.21 -17.09 5.94
CA ASN A 138 -17.43 -17.13 6.74
C ASN A 138 -18.60 -16.38 6.07
N ASP A 139 -19.70 -17.09 5.83
CA ASP A 139 -20.91 -16.54 5.20
C ASP A 139 -21.70 -15.57 6.11
N GLU A 140 -21.45 -15.59 7.42
CA GLU A 140 -22.05 -14.63 8.36
C GLU A 140 -21.43 -13.23 8.24
N ARG A 141 -20.30 -13.09 7.54
CA ARG A 141 -19.66 -11.79 7.29
C ARG A 141 -20.23 -11.16 6.01
N GLU A 142 -20.90 -10.03 6.14
CA GLU A 142 -21.43 -9.29 4.98
C GLU A 142 -20.36 -8.94 3.95
N GLU A 143 -19.14 -8.65 4.41
CA GLU A 143 -18.01 -8.30 3.55
C GLU A 143 -16.68 -8.88 4.08
N VAL A 144 -15.81 -9.29 3.15
CA VAL A 144 -14.41 -9.66 3.40
C VAL A 144 -13.57 -9.16 2.26
N TYR A 145 -12.32 -8.83 2.58
CA TYR A 145 -11.42 -8.16 1.65
C TYR A 145 -10.22 -9.03 1.29
N GLY A 146 -9.65 -8.78 0.13
CA GLY A 146 -8.49 -9.51 -0.32
C GLY A 146 -7.62 -8.69 -1.24
N VAL A 147 -6.33 -9.01 -1.24
CA VAL A 147 -5.40 -8.48 -2.24
C VAL A 147 -4.52 -9.59 -2.79
N TRP A 148 -4.38 -9.59 -4.12
CA TRP A 148 -3.39 -10.38 -4.83
C TRP A 148 -2.23 -9.45 -5.22
N THR A 149 -0.99 -9.89 -5.06
CA THR A 149 0.18 -9.11 -5.49
C THR A 149 1.35 -9.97 -5.93
N ASN A 150 2.12 -9.48 -6.89
CA ASN A 150 3.44 -10.03 -7.29
C ASN A 150 4.59 -9.10 -6.84
N GLY A 151 4.32 -8.09 -6.00
CA GLY A 151 5.26 -7.06 -5.56
C GLY A 151 5.44 -5.88 -6.53
N LYS A 152 4.93 -5.97 -7.76
CA LYS A 152 4.82 -4.86 -8.74
C LYS A 152 3.39 -4.35 -8.84
N ASP A 153 2.45 -5.27 -8.99
CA ASP A 153 1.03 -5.03 -9.22
C ASP A 153 0.22 -5.49 -8.01
N MET A 154 -0.92 -4.84 -7.75
CA MET A 154 -1.88 -5.22 -6.73
C MET A 154 -3.28 -5.29 -7.34
N ALA A 155 -4.04 -6.30 -6.97
CA ALA A 155 -5.44 -6.45 -7.36
C ALA A 155 -6.28 -6.66 -6.10
N PHE A 156 -7.08 -5.65 -5.75
CA PHE A 156 -7.96 -5.68 -4.60
C PHE A 156 -9.33 -6.26 -4.98
N ARG A 157 -9.89 -7.01 -4.04
CA ARG A 157 -11.20 -7.65 -4.16
C ARG A 157 -11.96 -7.50 -2.85
N MET A 158 -13.25 -7.28 -2.97
CA MET A 158 -14.22 -7.42 -1.89
C MET A 158 -15.25 -8.45 -2.29
N ARG A 159 -15.54 -9.38 -1.40
CA ARG A 159 -16.68 -10.27 -1.55
C ARG A 159 -17.85 -9.70 -0.76
N THR A 160 -19.01 -9.61 -1.39
CA THR A 160 -20.33 -9.30 -0.81
C THR A 160 -21.33 -10.38 -1.28
N TYR A 161 -22.63 -10.19 -1.04
CA TYR A 161 -23.67 -11.09 -1.51
C TYR A 161 -24.67 -10.36 -2.38
N ASP A 162 -25.11 -11.00 -3.46
CA ASP A 162 -26.21 -10.50 -4.30
C ASP A 162 -27.53 -10.53 -3.48
N PRO A 163 -28.21 -9.38 -3.29
CA PRO A 163 -29.43 -9.32 -2.49
C PRO A 163 -30.59 -10.17 -3.01
N ALA A 164 -30.62 -10.50 -4.31
CA ALA A 164 -31.71 -11.23 -4.94
C ALA A 164 -31.56 -12.75 -4.83
N ASN A 165 -30.33 -13.27 -4.83
CA ASN A 165 -30.08 -14.71 -4.86
C ASN A 165 -29.15 -15.23 -3.74
N GLY A 166 -28.52 -14.33 -2.98
CA GLY A 166 -27.63 -14.67 -1.87
C GLY A 166 -26.31 -15.31 -2.30
N PHE A 167 -25.93 -15.28 -3.58
CA PHE A 167 -24.64 -15.78 -4.03
C PHE A 167 -23.52 -14.77 -3.76
N PRO A 168 -22.30 -15.25 -3.44
CA PRO A 168 -21.13 -14.40 -3.32
C PRO A 168 -20.85 -13.62 -4.61
N VAL A 169 -20.61 -12.32 -4.48
CA VAL A 169 -20.21 -11.42 -5.55
C VAL A 169 -18.83 -10.88 -5.23
N SER A 170 -17.86 -11.08 -6.13
CA SER A 170 -16.55 -10.46 -6.02
C SER A 170 -16.51 -9.15 -6.81
N THR A 171 -16.15 -8.06 -6.13
CA THR A 171 -16.08 -6.70 -6.67
C THR A 171 -14.63 -6.24 -6.69
N GLU A 172 -14.18 -5.70 -7.83
CA GLU A 172 -12.88 -5.06 -7.95
C GLU A 172 -12.84 -3.74 -7.17
N MET A 173 -11.70 -3.45 -6.55
CA MET A 173 -11.48 -2.20 -5.84
C MET A 173 -10.12 -1.59 -6.20
N THR A 174 -9.97 -0.29 -5.93
CA THR A 174 -8.68 0.43 -5.97
C THR A 174 -7.84 0.18 -4.72
N ASP A 175 -8.50 -0.07 -3.58
CA ASP A 175 -7.92 -0.32 -2.26
C ASP A 175 -9.00 -0.97 -1.36
N PHE A 176 -8.67 -1.42 -0.15
CA PHE A 176 -9.66 -1.82 0.88
C PHE A 176 -9.62 -0.91 2.13
N PRO A 177 -10.70 -0.87 2.94
CA PRO A 177 -10.70 -0.16 4.22
C PRO A 177 -9.81 -0.85 5.27
N ALA A 178 -9.22 -0.04 6.15
CA ALA A 178 -8.68 -0.49 7.43
C ALA A 178 -9.81 -1.11 8.30
N PRO A 179 -9.49 -1.88 9.35
CA PRO A 179 -10.50 -2.50 10.21
C PRO A 179 -11.51 -1.52 10.82
N ASP A 180 -11.10 -0.28 11.06
CA ASP A 180 -11.89 0.80 11.64
C ASP A 180 -12.52 1.75 10.60
N GLU A 181 -12.31 1.49 9.31
CA GLU A 181 -12.83 2.29 8.20
C GLU A 181 -13.98 1.58 7.48
N THR A 182 -14.82 2.38 6.83
CA THR A 182 -15.89 1.94 5.94
C THR A 182 -15.50 2.11 4.47
N LEU A 183 -16.28 1.50 3.57
CA LEU A 183 -16.14 1.76 2.12
C LEU A 183 -16.34 3.23 1.75
N ALA A 184 -17.16 3.98 2.49
CA ALA A 184 -17.40 5.39 2.20
C ALA A 184 -16.16 6.24 2.49
N ASP A 185 -15.34 5.85 3.47
CA ASP A 185 -14.10 6.57 3.80
C ASP A 185 -13.08 6.49 2.65
N LEU A 186 -13.14 5.44 1.81
CA LEU A 186 -12.30 5.31 0.61
C LEU A 186 -12.62 6.36 -0.46
N ASP A 187 -13.82 6.92 -0.42
CA ASP A 187 -14.24 7.97 -1.34
C ASP A 187 -13.87 9.37 -0.81
N ASP A 188 -13.25 9.47 0.38
CA ASP A 188 -12.67 10.69 0.91
C ASP A 188 -11.23 10.88 0.41
N ALA A 189 -11.01 12.00 -0.30
CA ALA A 189 -9.72 12.37 -0.84
C ALA A 189 -8.66 12.62 0.26
N ASP A 190 -9.10 12.94 1.48
CA ASP A 190 -8.26 13.24 2.63
C ASP A 190 -8.06 12.03 3.56
N ARG A 191 -8.64 10.86 3.22
CA ARG A 191 -8.55 9.61 4.03
C ARG A 191 -7.13 9.32 4.52
N ARG A 192 -6.13 9.47 3.65
CA ARG A 192 -4.72 9.23 4.00
C ARG A 192 -3.87 10.49 3.88
N PRO A 193 -2.94 10.72 4.83
CA PRO A 193 -1.95 11.79 4.68
C PRO A 193 -1.04 11.51 3.50
N LEU A 194 -0.57 12.58 2.85
CA LEU A 194 0.49 12.48 1.83
C LEU A 194 1.76 11.93 2.47
N ARG A 195 2.52 11.15 1.70
CA ARG A 195 3.78 10.56 2.13
C ARG A 195 4.86 10.81 1.09
N VAL A 196 6.09 10.95 1.54
CA VAL A 196 7.25 11.03 0.65
C VAL A 196 7.47 9.66 0.03
N ALA A 197 7.35 9.58 -1.30
CA ALA A 197 7.64 8.35 -2.01
C ALA A 197 9.14 8.03 -1.97
N ALA A 198 9.50 6.76 -1.73
CA ALA A 198 10.86 6.30 -1.93
C ALA A 198 11.20 6.31 -3.44
N GLY A 199 12.35 6.84 -3.84
CA GLY A 199 12.69 7.06 -5.26
C GLY A 199 12.59 5.81 -6.15
N ALA A 200 12.99 4.64 -5.65
CA ALA A 200 12.86 3.37 -6.38
C ALA A 200 11.40 2.91 -6.54
N SER A 201 10.53 3.27 -5.59
CA SER A 201 9.09 3.00 -5.66
C SER A 201 8.43 3.88 -6.73
N LEU A 202 8.78 5.17 -6.76
CA LEU A 202 8.21 6.14 -7.70
C LEU A 202 8.53 5.79 -9.15
N LEU A 203 9.79 5.43 -9.45
CA LEU A 203 10.19 5.03 -10.80
C LEU A 203 9.42 3.79 -11.29
N ARG A 204 9.15 2.83 -10.40
CA ARG A 204 8.37 1.63 -10.75
C ARG A 204 6.93 1.98 -11.08
N VAL A 205 6.31 2.87 -10.30
CA VAL A 205 4.94 3.36 -10.54
C VAL A 205 4.86 4.07 -11.89
N PHE A 206 5.80 4.98 -12.18
CA PHE A 206 5.83 5.70 -13.46
C PHE A 206 5.97 4.75 -14.66
N ASN A 207 6.88 3.77 -14.58
CA ASN A 207 7.01 2.77 -15.63
C ASN A 207 5.72 1.94 -15.80
N HIS A 208 5.07 1.55 -14.71
CA HIS A 208 3.81 0.81 -14.78
C HIS A 208 2.69 1.65 -15.43
N CYS A 209 2.55 2.93 -15.07
CA CYS A 209 1.58 3.83 -15.69
C CYS A 209 1.88 4.05 -17.18
N HIS A 210 3.14 4.24 -17.56
CA HIS A 210 3.55 4.41 -18.95
C HIS A 210 3.30 3.16 -19.80
N ASP A 211 3.66 1.98 -19.27
CA ASP A 211 3.38 0.68 -19.89
C ASP A 211 1.87 0.54 -20.12
N TYR A 212 1.05 0.84 -19.10
CA TYR A 212 -0.40 0.75 -19.19
C TYR A 212 -0.96 1.68 -20.28
N LEU A 213 -0.56 2.96 -20.29
CA LEU A 213 -1.02 3.93 -21.30
C LEU A 213 -0.62 3.52 -22.72
N SER A 214 0.57 2.95 -22.89
CA SER A 214 1.02 2.42 -24.18
C SER A 214 0.14 1.26 -24.67
N THR A 215 -0.36 0.41 -23.76
CA THR A 215 -1.30 -0.68 -24.13
C THR A 215 -2.69 -0.19 -24.54
N GLN A 216 -3.07 1.03 -24.16
CA GLN A 216 -4.36 1.65 -24.54
C GLN A 216 -4.35 2.24 -25.96
N GLY A 217 -3.31 1.97 -26.76
CA GLY A 217 -3.21 2.41 -28.15
C GLY A 217 -2.58 3.79 -28.34
N LEU A 218 -2.04 4.39 -27.28
CA LEU A 218 -1.20 5.57 -27.39
C LEU A 218 0.19 5.19 -27.91
N ARG A 219 0.73 5.98 -28.84
CA ARG A 219 2.15 5.88 -29.23
C ARG A 219 3.02 6.20 -28.01
N ASP A 220 4.17 5.55 -27.91
CA ASP A 220 5.10 5.64 -26.77
C ASP A 220 5.40 7.08 -26.32
N GLU A 221 5.75 7.95 -27.26
CA GLU A 221 6.00 9.39 -27.02
C GLU A 221 4.75 10.11 -26.49
N LYS A 222 3.57 9.77 -27.02
CA LYS A 222 2.31 10.34 -26.57
C LYS A 222 1.97 9.87 -25.16
N ALA A 223 2.16 8.58 -24.85
CA ALA A 223 1.97 8.03 -23.51
C ALA A 223 2.89 8.71 -22.48
N PHE A 224 4.14 9.00 -22.86
CA PHE A 224 5.07 9.75 -22.03
C PHE A 224 4.53 11.15 -21.67
N TRP A 225 4.12 11.93 -22.66
CA TRP A 225 3.56 13.27 -22.42
C TRP A 225 2.27 13.23 -21.60
N GLN A 226 1.37 12.29 -21.87
CA GLN A 226 0.14 12.13 -21.09
C GLN A 226 0.43 11.79 -19.63
N LEU A 227 1.41 10.91 -19.37
CA LEU A 227 1.86 10.61 -18.01
C LEU A 227 2.49 11.84 -17.34
N LEU A 228 3.33 12.60 -18.07
CA LEU A 228 3.93 13.83 -17.56
C LEU A 228 2.86 14.83 -17.13
N TYR A 229 1.81 14.99 -17.93
CA TYR A 229 0.67 15.87 -17.61
C TYR A 229 -0.06 15.43 -16.34
N LEU A 230 -0.25 14.12 -16.14
CA LEU A 230 -0.83 13.58 -14.91
C LEU A 230 0.08 13.81 -13.69
N ILE A 231 1.40 13.71 -13.85
CA ILE A 231 2.36 13.99 -12.77
C ILE A 231 2.24 15.45 -12.33
N PHE A 232 2.19 16.41 -13.26
CA PHE A 232 1.98 17.82 -12.90
C PHE A 232 0.62 18.07 -12.25
N ALA A 233 -0.44 17.40 -12.72
CA ALA A 233 -1.75 17.46 -12.09
C ALA A 233 -1.69 16.94 -10.64
N LYS A 234 -0.98 15.84 -10.39
CA LYS A 234 -0.78 15.33 -9.03
C LYS A 234 0.05 16.30 -8.17
N ILE A 235 1.14 16.85 -8.69
CA ILE A 235 1.98 17.82 -7.97
C ILE A 235 1.15 19.04 -7.55
N LEU A 236 0.34 19.58 -8.46
CA LEU A 236 -0.51 20.74 -8.16
C LEU A 236 -1.57 20.37 -7.11
N ASP A 237 -2.23 19.23 -7.26
CA ASP A 237 -3.24 18.73 -6.34
C ASP A 237 -2.70 18.59 -4.89
N GLU A 238 -1.46 18.13 -4.72
CA GLU A 238 -0.82 17.99 -3.41
C GLU A 238 -0.53 19.33 -2.71
N GLN A 239 -0.48 20.43 -3.46
CA GLN A 239 -0.30 21.78 -2.92
C GLN A 239 -1.62 22.44 -2.52
N GLN A 240 -2.76 21.86 -2.88
CA GLN A 240 -4.08 22.41 -2.62
C GLN A 240 -4.68 21.87 -1.31
N SER A 241 -5.56 22.65 -0.70
CA SER A 241 -6.28 22.23 0.51
C SER A 241 -7.41 21.23 0.23
N LYS A 242 -7.90 21.18 -1.01
CA LYS A 242 -8.94 20.24 -1.45
C LYS A 242 -8.38 19.38 -2.56
N ARG A 243 -8.36 18.07 -2.33
CA ARG A 243 -7.88 17.10 -3.30
C ARG A 243 -8.97 16.72 -4.29
N LEU A 244 -8.59 16.66 -5.55
CA LEU A 244 -9.39 16.24 -6.68
C LEU A 244 -8.74 15.05 -7.41
N PHE A 245 -7.43 14.85 -7.23
CA PHE A 245 -6.66 13.73 -7.78
C PHE A 245 -6.76 12.50 -6.87
N PHE A 246 -7.91 11.84 -6.89
CA PHE A 246 -8.15 10.56 -6.21
C PHE A 246 -9.19 9.74 -6.98
N VAL A 247 -9.25 8.45 -6.67
CA VAL A 247 -10.23 7.50 -7.21
C VAL A 247 -10.87 6.77 -6.04
N GLY A 248 -12.20 6.82 -5.96
CA GLY A 248 -12.95 6.10 -4.92
C GLY A 248 -12.81 4.57 -5.05
N ALA A 249 -13.23 3.84 -4.01
CA ALA A 249 -13.01 2.39 -3.89
C ALA A 249 -13.44 1.59 -5.12
N THR A 250 -14.64 1.91 -5.61
CA THR A 250 -15.31 1.22 -6.72
C THR A 250 -15.72 2.19 -7.81
N GLU A 251 -15.33 3.46 -7.71
CA GLU A 251 -15.81 4.54 -8.59
C GLU A 251 -15.51 4.24 -10.06
N ARG A 252 -14.33 3.71 -10.37
CA ARG A 252 -13.94 3.35 -11.74
C ARG A 252 -14.71 2.16 -12.34
N ASN A 253 -15.49 1.43 -11.54
CA ASN A 253 -16.18 0.23 -12.00
C ASN A 253 -17.39 0.54 -12.88
N THR A 254 -17.91 1.78 -12.82
CA THR A 254 -19.05 2.20 -13.65
C THR A 254 -18.64 3.28 -14.66
N PRO A 255 -19.29 3.34 -15.84
CA PRO A 255 -19.06 4.42 -16.80
C PRO A 255 -19.25 5.81 -16.19
N GLU A 256 -20.29 6.00 -15.36
CA GLU A 256 -20.57 7.28 -14.73
C GLU A 256 -19.47 7.70 -13.76
N GLY A 257 -18.86 6.75 -13.05
CA GLY A 257 -17.74 7.03 -12.17
C GLY A 257 -16.45 7.32 -12.94
N GLN A 258 -16.18 6.63 -14.04
CA GLN A 258 -15.09 6.96 -14.96
C GLN A 258 -15.21 8.39 -15.49
N THR A 259 -16.42 8.82 -15.90
CA THR A 259 -16.69 10.20 -16.30
C THR A 259 -16.44 11.20 -15.17
N ARG A 260 -16.83 10.88 -13.92
CA ARG A 260 -16.57 11.75 -12.76
C ARG A 260 -15.09 11.90 -12.47
N ILE A 261 -14.33 10.79 -12.48
CA ILE A 261 -12.88 10.79 -12.29
C ILE A 261 -12.23 11.65 -13.38
N ALA A 262 -12.53 11.38 -14.64
CA ALA A 262 -12.00 12.13 -15.76
C ALA A 262 -12.28 13.64 -15.62
N LYS A 263 -13.52 14.01 -15.29
CA LYS A 263 -13.89 15.41 -15.05
C LYS A 263 -13.06 16.07 -13.95
N ARG A 264 -12.81 15.39 -12.83
CA ARG A 264 -11.95 15.93 -11.75
C ARG A 264 -10.53 16.16 -12.25
N ILE A 265 -9.93 15.18 -12.90
CA ILE A 265 -8.55 15.26 -13.40
C ILE A 265 -8.40 16.34 -14.48
N HIS A 266 -9.33 16.41 -15.45
CA HIS A 266 -9.35 17.48 -16.44
C HIS A 266 -9.44 18.87 -15.80
N SER A 267 -10.26 19.03 -14.76
CA SER A 267 -10.39 20.31 -14.05
C SER A 267 -9.08 20.75 -13.40
N ILE A 268 -8.34 19.82 -12.78
CA ILE A 268 -7.01 20.11 -12.22
C ILE A 268 -6.02 20.44 -13.33
N PHE A 269 -6.06 19.69 -14.44
CA PHE A 269 -5.11 19.90 -15.53
C PHE A 269 -5.25 21.27 -16.21
N GLU A 270 -6.44 21.84 -16.28
CA GLU A 270 -6.58 23.23 -16.74
C GLU A 270 -5.88 24.21 -15.78
N LEU A 271 -5.92 23.96 -14.46
CA LEU A 271 -5.18 24.77 -13.47
C LEU A 271 -3.66 24.59 -13.58
N VAL A 272 -3.18 23.39 -13.97
CA VAL A 272 -1.75 23.11 -14.20
C VAL A 272 -1.17 24.03 -15.26
N LYS A 273 -1.86 24.21 -16.38
CA LYS A 273 -1.38 25.07 -17.48
C LYS A 273 -1.15 26.51 -17.02
N ASP A 274 -2.01 26.99 -16.11
CA ASP A 274 -1.87 28.32 -15.53
C ASP A 274 -0.81 28.41 -14.43
N ALA A 275 -0.62 27.34 -13.65
CA ALA A 275 0.35 27.31 -12.56
C ALA A 275 1.80 27.13 -13.05
N PHE A 276 2.00 26.46 -14.18
CA PHE A 276 3.30 26.07 -14.73
C PHE A 276 3.53 26.63 -16.15
N LYS A 277 3.33 27.94 -16.36
CA LYS A 277 3.41 28.61 -17.68
C LYS A 277 4.80 28.59 -18.33
N ASP A 278 5.83 28.24 -17.56
CA ASP A 278 7.18 28.02 -18.05
C ASP A 278 7.37 26.63 -18.70
N VAL A 279 6.46 25.69 -18.39
CA VAL A 279 6.45 24.33 -18.92
C VAL A 279 5.36 24.13 -19.98
N PHE A 280 4.20 24.76 -19.80
CA PHE A 280 3.01 24.57 -20.65
C PHE A 280 2.70 25.81 -21.49
N ASP A 281 2.36 25.60 -22.76
CA ASP A 281 1.95 26.65 -23.70
C ASP A 281 0.43 26.94 -23.69
N GLY A 282 -0.34 26.09 -23.00
CA GLY A 282 -1.78 26.22 -22.80
C GLY A 282 -2.63 25.46 -23.81
N TYR A 283 -2.03 24.91 -24.87
CA TYR A 283 -2.73 24.12 -25.88
C TYR A 283 -2.75 22.63 -25.57
N GLU A 284 -1.98 22.18 -24.57
CA GLU A 284 -1.90 20.78 -24.18
C GLU A 284 -3.25 20.23 -23.69
N ARG A 285 -3.49 18.95 -23.97
CA ARG A 285 -4.72 18.26 -23.58
C ARG A 285 -4.42 16.86 -23.09
N LEU A 286 -5.21 16.43 -22.10
CA LEU A 286 -5.35 15.01 -21.81
C LEU A 286 -6.24 14.40 -22.90
N GLU A 287 -5.71 13.44 -23.64
CA GLU A 287 -6.34 12.81 -24.81
C GLU A 287 -6.68 11.33 -24.57
N MET A 288 -6.49 10.86 -23.34
CA MET A 288 -6.89 9.51 -22.92
C MET A 288 -8.42 9.42 -22.86
N ASN A 289 -8.97 8.24 -23.14
CA ASN A 289 -10.38 7.98 -22.87
C ASN A 289 -10.62 7.86 -21.35
N GLU A 290 -11.88 8.03 -20.93
CA GLU A 290 -12.25 8.06 -19.50
C GLU A 290 -11.85 6.78 -18.75
N ARG A 291 -11.93 5.63 -19.42
CA ARG A 291 -11.55 4.33 -18.84
C ARG A 291 -10.04 4.19 -18.63
N ALA A 292 -9.23 4.72 -19.54
CA ALA A 292 -7.78 4.67 -19.43
C ALA A 292 -7.24 5.68 -18.40
N LEU A 293 -7.99 6.75 -18.16
CA LEU A 293 -7.67 7.77 -17.16
C LEU A 293 -8.07 7.33 -15.73
N ALA A 294 -9.13 6.54 -15.61
CA ALA A 294 -9.66 6.00 -14.35
C ALA A 294 -8.97 4.70 -13.89
#